data_AF-A0A178VNR0-F1
#
_entry.id   AF-A0A178VNR0-F1
#
_cell.length_a   1.000
_cell.length_b   1.000
_cell.length_c   1.000
_cell.angle_alpha   90.00
_cell.angle_beta   90.00
_cell.angle_gamma   90.00
#
_symmetry.space_group_name_H-M   'P 1'
#
loop_
_entity.id
_entity.type
_entity.pdbx_description
1 polymer ?
#
loop_
_entity_poly.entity_id
_entity_poly.type
_entity_poly.pdbx_seq_one_letter_code
_entity_poly.pdbx_strand_id
1 'polypeptide(L)'
;MALKFRAKNQRMRTSSINLLLNIIETMCQSLQDLSIDDLGQAEQALTYLENSGFKVDWLERKLEEVKEKKMEEQIGKSRMQELEEELKVFKQRCSDIEALLEKEKQKCSDIEALLEKEKVKALAAARAPPLRLDDVV
;
A
#
# COMPACT_ATOMS: atom_id res chain seq x y z
N MET A 1 2.74 31.57 -50.97
CA MET A 1 3.40 30.26 -50.81
C MET A 1 4.51 30.41 -49.76
N ALA A 2 4.15 30.30 -48.48
CA ALA A 2 5.00 30.57 -47.31
C ALA A 2 5.92 29.39 -46.99
N LEU A 3 6.73 28.97 -47.97
CA LEU A 3 7.71 27.90 -47.82
C LEU A 3 9.10 28.53 -47.84
N LYS A 4 9.63 28.79 -46.63
CA LYS A 4 11.02 29.13 -46.26
C LYS A 4 11.07 30.29 -45.26
N PHE A 5 10.46 30.11 -44.09
CA PHE A 5 11.00 30.78 -42.89
C PHE A 5 12.28 30.04 -42.50
N ARG A 6 13.33 30.19 -43.33
CA ARG A 6 14.68 29.71 -43.01
C ARG A 6 15.10 30.50 -41.79
N ALA A 7 15.05 29.86 -40.62
CA ALA A 7 15.44 30.44 -39.34
C ALA A 7 16.78 31.19 -39.48
N LYS A 8 16.71 32.52 -39.61
CA LYS A 8 17.87 33.40 -39.78
C LYS A 8 18.60 33.65 -38.45
N ASN A 9 18.02 33.25 -37.32
CA ASN A 9 18.59 33.47 -36.01
C ASN A 9 19.08 32.15 -35.39
N GLN A 10 20.40 31.93 -35.45
CA GLN A 10 21.05 30.76 -34.86
C GLN A 10 20.71 30.57 -33.38
N ARG A 11 20.56 31.66 -32.61
CA ARG A 11 20.25 31.58 -31.18
C ARG A 11 18.86 30.97 -30.95
N MET A 12 17.87 31.37 -31.74
CA MET A 12 16.52 30.82 -31.62
C MET A 12 16.49 29.33 -31.95
N ARG A 13 17.22 28.90 -33.00
CA ARG A 13 17.35 27.47 -33.31
C ARG A 13 17.96 26.69 -32.15
N THR A 14 19.04 27.20 -31.56
CA THR A 14 19.69 26.56 -30.42
C THR A 14 18.75 26.48 -29.22
N SER A 15 18.04 27.57 -28.89
CA SER A 15 17.06 27.59 -27.81
C SER A 15 15.92 26.59 -28.03
N SER A 16 15.36 26.50 -29.23
CA SER A 16 14.30 25.53 -29.54
C SER A 16 14.79 24.08 -29.45
N ILE A 17 16.01 23.79 -29.90
CA ILE A 17 16.61 22.45 -29.77
C ILE A 17 16.83 22.10 -28.31
N ASN A 18 17.36 23.02 -27.50
CA ASN A 18 17.57 22.79 -26.08
C ASN A 18 16.23 22.54 -25.35
N LEU A 19 15.19 23.28 -25.71
CA LEU A 19 13.85 23.08 -25.14
C LEU A 19 13.30 21.69 -25.49
N LEU A 20 13.43 21.27 -26.75
CA LEU A 20 13.04 19.93 -27.19
C LEU A 20 13.82 18.83 -26.45
N LEU A 21 15.13 19.00 -26.27
CA LEU A 21 15.97 18.05 -25.55
C LEU A 21 15.54 17.94 -24.08
N ASN A 22 15.28 19.07 -23.42
CA ASN A 22 14.82 19.08 -22.03
C ASN A 22 13.47 18.36 -21.88
N ILE A 23 12.50 18.60 -22.78
CA ILE A 23 11.21 17.92 -22.74
C ILE A 23 11.38 16.40 -22.89
N ILE A 24 12.23 15.97 -23.84
CA ILE A 24 12.52 14.55 -24.04
C ILE A 24 13.19 13.95 -22.80
N GLU A 25 14.17 14.65 -22.22
CA GLU A 25 14.86 14.22 -21.02
C GLU A 25 13.90 14.05 -19.84
N THR A 26 13.01 15.03 -19.61
CA THR A 26 11.94 14.94 -18.60
C THR A 26 11.07 13.70 -18.81
N MET A 27 10.58 13.45 -20.03
CA MET A 27 9.75 12.27 -20.32
C MET A 27 10.50 10.94 -20.23
N CYS A 28 11.84 10.95 -20.29
CA CYS A 28 12.68 9.77 -20.16
C CYS A 28 13.06 9.44 -18.71
N GLN A 29 12.73 10.31 -17.75
CA GLN A 29 12.95 10.04 -16.34
C GLN A 29 12.10 8.87 -15.86
N SER A 30 12.53 8.25 -14.75
CA SER A 30 11.71 7.23 -14.09
C SER A 30 10.41 7.88 -13.59
N LEU A 31 9.30 7.15 -13.60
CA LEU A 31 8.04 7.67 -13.05
C LEU A 31 8.18 8.07 -11.57
N GLN A 32 9.12 7.49 -10.83
CA GLN A 32 9.34 7.81 -9.42
C GLN A 32 10.00 9.17 -9.23
N ASP A 33 10.98 9.50 -10.09
CA ASP A 33 11.73 10.76 -10.04
C ASP A 33 10.98 11.91 -10.74
N LEU A 34 10.08 11.58 -11.66
CA LEU A 34 9.30 12.53 -12.41
C LEU A 34 8.21 13.18 -11.54
N SER A 35 8.20 14.51 -11.48
CA SER A 35 7.18 15.27 -10.75
C SER A 35 6.03 15.74 -11.64
N ILE A 36 4.88 16.04 -11.02
CA ILE A 36 3.73 16.65 -11.72
C ILE A 36 4.08 18.06 -12.22
N ASP A 37 4.92 18.78 -11.47
CA ASP A 37 5.38 20.11 -11.87
C ASP A 37 6.25 20.02 -13.12
N ASP A 38 7.18 19.07 -13.20
CA ASP A 38 8.03 18.85 -14.39
C ASP A 38 7.18 18.55 -15.63
N LEU A 39 6.13 17.72 -15.48
CA LEU A 39 5.17 17.43 -16.55
C LEU A 39 4.41 18.68 -16.99
N GLY A 40 4.01 19.54 -16.04
CA GLY A 40 3.36 20.82 -16.34
C GLY A 40 4.30 21.83 -17.02
N GLN A 41 5.59 21.85 -16.67
CA GLN A 41 6.59 22.66 -17.35
C GLN A 41 6.86 22.15 -18.77
N ALA A 42 6.94 20.83 -18.95
CA ALA A 42 7.10 20.22 -20.27
C ALA A 42 5.91 20.54 -21.20
N GLU A 43 4.69 20.54 -20.69
CA GLU A 43 3.50 20.92 -21.43
C GLU A 43 3.53 22.38 -21.88
N GLN A 44 3.85 23.31 -20.97
CA GLN A 44 4.00 24.73 -21.30
C GLN A 44 5.09 24.95 -22.36
N ALA A 45 6.20 24.21 -22.26
CA ALA A 45 7.28 24.25 -23.23
C ALA A 45 6.85 23.74 -24.62
N LEU A 46 6.03 22.69 -24.69
CA LEU A 46 5.44 22.21 -25.94
C LEU A 46 4.50 23.25 -26.55
N THR A 47 3.59 23.83 -25.77
CA THR A 47 2.71 24.91 -26.23
C THR A 47 3.50 26.10 -26.78
N TYR A 48 4.63 26.46 -26.17
CA TYR A 48 5.51 27.51 -26.69
C TYR A 48 6.12 27.14 -28.06
N LEU A 49 6.55 25.90 -28.23
CA LEU A 49 7.12 25.40 -29.50
C LEU A 49 6.05 25.36 -30.60
N GLU A 50 4.85 24.90 -30.29
CA GLU A 50 3.71 24.89 -31.20
C GLU A 50 3.39 26.32 -31.69
N ASN A 51 3.25 27.27 -30.75
CA ASN A 51 3.03 28.68 -31.05
C ASN A 51 4.17 29.32 -31.87
N SER A 52 5.38 28.76 -31.77
CA SER A 52 6.54 29.18 -32.56
C SER A 52 6.57 28.54 -33.96
N GLY A 53 5.56 27.76 -34.33
CA GLY A 53 5.40 27.13 -35.63
C GLY A 53 6.09 25.78 -35.77
N PHE A 54 6.53 25.16 -34.67
CA PHE A 54 7.05 23.79 -34.67
C PHE A 54 5.88 22.80 -34.64
N LYS A 55 6.00 21.72 -35.41
CA LYS A 55 5.03 20.63 -35.36
C LYS A 55 5.42 19.66 -34.25
N VAL A 56 4.68 19.70 -33.13
CA VAL A 56 5.00 18.94 -31.90
C VAL A 56 3.89 17.98 -31.47
N ASP A 57 2.86 17.74 -32.30
CA ASP A 57 1.69 16.89 -32.00
C ASP A 57 2.08 15.49 -31.48
N TRP A 58 3.20 14.94 -31.97
CA TRP A 58 3.69 13.62 -31.56
C TRP A 58 4.30 13.64 -30.15
N LEU A 59 4.93 14.75 -29.74
CA LEU A 59 5.46 14.94 -28.39
C LEU A 59 4.34 15.20 -27.40
N GLU A 60 3.32 15.95 -27.78
CA GLU A 60 2.14 16.19 -26.93
C GLU A 60 1.44 14.89 -26.57
N ARG A 61 1.18 14.04 -27.57
CA ARG A 61 0.62 12.70 -27.34
C ARG A 61 1.52 11.88 -26.42
N LYS A 62 2.83 11.96 -26.61
CA LYS A 62 3.79 11.22 -25.78
C LYS A 62 3.79 11.72 -24.34
N LEU A 63 3.71 13.02 -24.13
CA LEU A 63 3.62 13.63 -22.81
C LEU A 63 2.34 13.20 -22.09
N GLU A 64 1.21 13.14 -22.81
CA GLU A 64 -0.05 12.66 -22.26
C GLU A 64 0.03 11.20 -21.82
N GLU A 65 0.63 10.32 -22.62
CA GLU A 65 0.88 8.91 -22.22
C GLU A 65 1.75 8.82 -20.94
N VAL A 66 2.72 9.72 -20.78
CA VAL A 66 3.57 9.74 -19.57
C VAL A 66 2.79 10.25 -18.37
N LYS A 67 1.94 11.28 -18.54
CA LYS A 67 1.06 11.80 -17.50
C LYS A 67 0.07 10.74 -17.01
N GLU A 68 -0.55 10.00 -17.91
CA GLU A 68 -1.46 8.90 -17.57
C GLU A 68 -0.75 7.85 -16.71
N LYS A 69 0.41 7.37 -17.17
CA LYS A 69 1.23 6.40 -16.41
C LYS A 69 1.66 6.94 -15.05
N LYS A 70 1.99 8.23 -14.96
CA LYS A 70 2.35 8.87 -13.68
C LYS A 70 1.15 8.91 -12.73
N MET A 71 -0.06 9.13 -13.25
CA MET A 71 -1.27 9.09 -12.45
C MET A 71 -1.58 7.67 -11.95
N GLU A 72 -1.48 6.67 -12.83
CA GLU A 72 -1.63 5.26 -12.47
C GLU A 72 -0.64 4.84 -11.38
N GLU A 73 0.63 5.29 -11.49
CA GLU A 73 1.66 5.04 -10.49
C GLU A 73 1.29 5.60 -9.11
N GLN A 74 0.74 6.81 -9.05
CA GLN A 74 0.31 7.44 -7.80
C GLN A 74 -0.93 6.77 -7.20
N ILE A 75 -1.87 6.36 -8.03
CA ILE A 75 -3.03 5.56 -7.60
C ILE A 75 -2.55 4.23 -7.02
N GLY A 76 -1.64 3.54 -7.71
CA GLY A 76 -1.05 2.29 -7.25
C GLY A 76 -0.32 2.43 -5.92
N LYS A 77 0.47 3.49 -5.75
CA LYS A 77 1.14 3.82 -4.47
C LYS A 77 0.14 4.05 -3.34
N SER A 78 -0.90 4.83 -3.60
CA SER A 78 -1.94 5.11 -2.61
C SER A 78 -2.66 3.83 -2.18
N ARG A 79 -3.02 2.97 -3.15
CA ARG A 79 -3.67 1.68 -2.86
C ARG A 79 -2.74 0.72 -2.11
N MET A 80 -1.45 0.73 -2.40
CA MET A 80 -0.46 -0.07 -1.68
C MET A 80 -0.38 0.35 -0.21
N GLN A 81 -0.33 1.66 0.07
CA GLN A 81 -0.32 2.19 1.44
C GLN A 81 -1.58 1.79 2.22
N GLU A 82 -2.76 1.91 1.61
CA GLU A 82 -4.03 1.48 2.21
C GLU A 82 -4.02 -0.01 2.56
N LEU A 83 -3.57 -0.87 1.63
CA LEU A 83 -3.44 -2.32 1.86
C LEU A 83 -2.43 -2.65 2.97
N GLU A 84 -1.34 -1.90 3.08
CA GLU A 84 -0.37 -2.06 4.16
C GLU A 84 -0.97 -1.73 5.54
N GLU A 85 -1.82 -0.71 5.62
CA GLU A 85 -2.55 -0.36 6.84
C GLU A 85 -3.60 -1.40 7.20
N GLU A 86 -4.41 -1.84 6.23
CA GLU A 86 -5.37 -2.93 6.41
C GLU A 86 -4.68 -4.20 6.93
N LEU A 87 -3.51 -4.55 6.36
CA LEU A 87 -2.73 -5.71 6.79
C LEU A 87 -2.22 -5.56 8.22
N LYS A 88 -1.79 -4.37 8.65
CA LYS A 88 -1.39 -4.12 10.05
C LYS A 88 -2.56 -4.33 11.02
N VAL A 89 -3.74 -3.82 10.69
CA VAL A 89 -4.96 -4.00 11.49
C VAL A 89 -5.33 -5.49 11.57
N PHE A 90 -5.27 -6.21 10.45
CA PHE A 90 -5.55 -7.63 10.41
C PHE A 90 -4.57 -8.43 11.27
N LYS A 91 -3.26 -8.16 11.19
CA LYS A 91 -2.24 -8.80 12.03
C LYS A 91 -2.52 -8.60 13.51
N GLN A 92 -2.88 -7.38 13.93
CA GLN A 92 -3.22 -7.12 15.33
C GLN A 92 -4.42 -7.96 15.78
N ARG A 93 -5.49 -8.02 14.97
CA ARG A 93 -6.67 -8.85 15.27
C ARG A 93 -6.33 -10.34 15.40
N CYS A 94 -5.43 -10.85 14.55
CA CYS A 94 -4.97 -12.23 14.67
C CYS A 94 -4.27 -12.46 16.03
N SER A 95 -3.36 -11.58 16.43
CA SER A 95 -2.70 -11.67 17.74
C SER A 95 -3.67 -11.60 18.91
N ASP A 96 -4.70 -10.75 18.83
CA ASP A 96 -5.74 -10.66 19.86
C ASP A 96 -6.53 -11.99 19.98
N ILE A 97 -6.88 -12.59 18.84
CA ILE A 97 -7.59 -13.88 18.80
C ILE A 97 -6.70 -15.02 19.32
N GLU A 98 -5.41 -15.04 18.97
CA GLU A 98 -4.45 -16.02 19.48
C GLU A 98 -4.33 -15.95 21.01
N ALA A 99 -4.27 -14.74 21.57
CA ALA A 99 -4.24 -14.55 23.01
C ALA A 99 -5.54 -15.03 23.70
N LEU A 100 -6.70 -14.78 23.09
CA LEU A 100 -7.97 -15.29 23.59
C LEU A 100 -8.04 -16.82 23.53
N LEU A 101 -7.54 -17.43 22.45
CA LEU A 101 -7.48 -18.88 22.30
C LEU A 101 -6.62 -19.51 23.41
N GLU A 102 -5.45 -18.94 23.68
CA GLU A 102 -4.56 -19.47 24.72
C GLU A 102 -5.18 -19.33 26.12
N LYS A 103 -5.86 -18.23 26.39
CA LYS A 103 -6.62 -18.04 27.63
C LYS A 103 -7.71 -19.09 27.81
N GLU A 104 -8.49 -19.40 26.76
CA GLU A 104 -9.55 -20.41 26.84
C GLU A 104 -8.99 -21.83 26.98
N LYS A 105 -7.87 -22.15 26.32
CA LYS A 105 -7.16 -23.41 26.54
C LYS A 105 -6.75 -23.60 27.99
N GLN A 106 -6.12 -22.57 28.59
CA GLN A 106 -5.71 -22.63 30.00
C GLN A 106 -6.91 -22.88 30.92
N LYS A 107 -8.03 -22.16 30.71
CA LYS A 107 -9.26 -22.38 31.48
C LYS A 107 -9.79 -23.81 31.34
N CYS A 108 -9.80 -24.38 30.13
CA CYS A 108 -10.21 -25.76 29.92
C CYS A 108 -9.33 -26.74 30.71
N SER A 109 -8.00 -26.57 30.65
CA SER A 109 -7.06 -27.39 31.42
C SER A 109 -7.27 -27.25 32.94
N ASP A 110 -7.54 -26.04 33.43
CA ASP A 110 -7.83 -25.81 34.85
C ASP A 110 -9.13 -26.53 35.29
N ILE A 111 -10.18 -26.46 34.46
CA ILE A 111 -11.47 -27.14 34.71
C ILE A 111 -11.29 -28.67 34.70
N GLU A 112 -10.53 -29.21 33.73
CA GLU A 112 -10.23 -30.64 33.66
C GLU A 112 -9.51 -31.14 34.92
N ALA A 113 -8.52 -30.38 35.39
CA ALA A 113 -7.79 -30.71 36.62
C ALA A 113 -8.70 -30.69 37.86
N LEU A 114 -9.59 -29.70 37.96
CA LEU A 114 -10.58 -29.63 39.05
C LEU A 114 -11.55 -30.81 39.03
N LEU A 115 -12.05 -31.18 37.85
CA LEU A 115 -12.95 -32.32 37.68
C LEU A 115 -12.28 -33.62 38.13
N GLU A 116 -11.02 -33.82 37.75
CA GLU A 116 -10.28 -35.04 38.12
C GLU A 116 -10.05 -35.11 39.64
N LYS A 117 -9.74 -33.98 40.28
CA LYS A 117 -9.64 -33.89 41.75
C LYS A 117 -10.95 -34.24 42.45
N GLU A 118 -12.09 -33.76 41.96
CA GLU A 118 -13.40 -34.06 42.55
C GLU A 118 -13.81 -35.53 42.37
N LYS A 119 -13.51 -36.14 41.21
CA LYS A 119 -13.72 -37.59 41.01
C LYS A 119 -12.96 -38.43 42.04
N VAL A 120 -11.69 -38.10 42.29
CA VAL A 120 -10.86 -38.81 43.29
C VAL A 120 -11.47 -38.69 44.69
N LYS A 121 -11.95 -37.50 45.08
CA LYS A 121 -12.63 -37.29 46.37
C LYS A 121 -13.91 -38.10 46.49
N ALA A 122 -14.76 -38.08 45.45
CA ALA A 122 -16.03 -38.82 45.45
C ALA A 122 -15.80 -40.33 45.59
N LEU A 123 -14.78 -40.87 44.91
CA LEU A 123 -14.42 -42.28 44.99
C LEU A 123 -13.88 -42.67 46.37
N ALA A 124 -13.11 -41.78 47.02
CA ALA A 124 -12.68 -41.97 48.41
C ALA A 124 -13.86 -41.96 49.39
N ALA A 125 -14.82 -41.04 49.22
CA ALA A 125 -16.02 -40.97 50.06
C ALA A 125 -16.91 -42.22 49.93
N ALA A 126 -17.09 -42.75 48.72
CA ALA A 126 -17.86 -43.98 48.49
C ALA A 126 -17.21 -45.24 49.11
N ARG A 127 -15.91 -45.20 49.38
CA ARG A 127 -15.15 -46.30 49.99
C ARG A 127 -15.09 -46.23 51.52
N ALA A 128 -15.59 -45.15 52.14
CA ALA A 128 -15.59 -45.00 53.58
C ALA A 128 -16.58 -45.99 54.24
N PRO A 129 -16.23 -46.63 55.36
CA PRO A 129 -17.13 -47.54 56.07
C PRO A 129 -18.41 -46.82 56.54
N PRO A 130 -19.58 -47.49 56.52
CA PRO A 130 -20.79 -46.89 57.07
C PRO A 130 -20.62 -46.61 58.56
N LEU A 131 -20.94 -45.39 58.99
CA LEU A 131 -20.99 -45.03 60.41
C LEU A 131 -22.01 -45.93 61.10
N ARG A 132 -21.54 -46.74 62.06
CA ARG A 132 -22.44 -47.51 62.92
C ARG A 132 -23.14 -46.58 63.88
N LEU A 133 -24.46 -46.73 63.95
CA LEU A 133 -25.40 -45.96 64.75
C LEU A 133 -25.46 -46.50 66.20
N ASP A 134 -24.30 -46.85 66.77
CA ASP A 134 -24.20 -47.47 68.10
C ASP A 134 -23.29 -46.61 68.99
N ASP A 135 -23.72 -45.38 69.28
CA ASP A 135 -23.21 -44.54 70.40
C ASP A 135 -24.27 -43.47 70.77
N VAL A 136 -25.52 -43.90 70.97
CA VAL A 136 -26.52 -43.15 71.76
C VAL A 136 -27.28 -44.17 72.63
N VAL A 137 -26.77 -44.33 73.86
CA VAL A 137 -27.40 -44.72 75.15
C VAL A 137 -26.41 -45.57 75.96
#